data_AF-A0A2N2EQW0-F1
#
_entry.id   AF-A0A2N2EQW0-F1
#
_cell.length_a   1.000
_cell.length_b   1.000
_cell.length_c   1.000
_cell.angle_alpha   90.00
_cell.angle_beta   90.00
_cell.angle_gamma   90.00
#
_symmetry.space_group_name_H-M   'P 1'
#
loop_
_entity.id
_entity.type
_entity.pdbx_description
1 polymer ?
#
loop_
_entity_poly.entity_id
_entity_poly.type
_entity_poly.pdbx_seq_one_letter_code
_entity_poly.pdbx_strand_id
1 'polypeptide(L)'
;MDDGAAQRLLFRRELRRVPLPQAGVRGAAARGQGGGRIPAAVPGAGADAQYHGVPHGRAAAGARAVEPVAEDSQARLRAGGPHARDDHGAGRGRLPAVAVLDMNKKSAKTIFGPEPAKAVYDGRDAFMKGALEAVSAAFTLDAASFYEYDEKTGLLRLSLRHASGVTFEHEENLRPAPGSAAARAVETVEQTSAKGLGGSFLYSPFRFDYCDPAGGRGVIPCFGLFRLERAPRRRGFTKAEAAKADAFLRSYLRDYYKAEFFSLHRKYDKNVTAITELTEVFATALRVSESFRHILSGIQTYFGFDRVRLYLIDEKNRRLKGELSADIRGQIKSIAYEEIPLEPGAHRFADIVLGRSSGAFMERYKDCVLYMPLAVQGVTIGLLIVDNLLSQQRIEPQELAMLKSFGGQIALAVDNSRLFDKVEELSLYDELTKLPLRRYFNQRYQEEFYRAERFKQPLAMVWADIDFFKEVNDTYGHQIGDKVLKEAGRVILSNLRKIDFPCRYGGDEIIILLPQASGEEAKRLAQRLSSELAELRIPVPFSKTKELRVTLSIGVSTFPQDASTMEALLEKADDALYWVKSHGRGKIALYSEVAAEKAQAEAAGGNKDAATK
;
A
#
# COMPACT_ATOMS: atom_id res chain seq x y z
N MET A 1 -22.64 1.01 32.27
CA MET A 1 -21.63 0.74 33.31
C MET A 1 -21.81 -0.72 33.63
N ASP A 2 -20.92 -1.65 33.36
CA ASP A 2 -19.48 -1.63 33.56
C ASP A 2 -18.90 -2.87 32.82
N ASP A 3 -18.46 -2.72 31.56
CA ASP A 3 -17.91 -3.85 30.75
C ASP A 3 -16.43 -3.62 30.38
N GLY A 4 -15.93 -2.40 30.62
CA GLY A 4 -14.53 -2.02 30.39
C GLY A 4 -13.58 -2.38 31.54
N ALA A 5 -14.10 -2.61 32.75
CA ALA A 5 -13.29 -2.96 33.92
C ALA A 5 -12.95 -4.46 33.96
N ALA A 6 -13.85 -5.33 33.48
CA ALA A 6 -13.65 -6.78 33.48
C ALA A 6 -12.55 -7.25 32.51
N GLN A 7 -12.42 -6.61 31.34
CA GLN A 7 -11.37 -6.93 30.37
C GLN A 7 -9.97 -6.46 30.80
N ARG A 8 -9.87 -5.40 31.62
CA ARG A 8 -8.57 -4.93 32.15
C ARG A 8 -8.04 -5.80 33.29
N LEU A 9 -8.91 -6.52 34.00
CA LEU A 9 -8.50 -7.40 35.09
C LEU A 9 -8.01 -8.79 34.62
N LEU A 10 -8.53 -9.29 33.49
CA LEU A 10 -8.11 -10.56 32.88
C LEU A 10 -6.69 -10.48 32.29
N PHE A 11 -6.33 -9.36 31.65
CA PHE A 11 -5.01 -9.17 31.05
C PHE A 11 -3.86 -9.05 32.08
N ARG A 12 -4.16 -8.59 33.31
CA ARG A 12 -3.17 -8.52 34.40
C ARG A 12 -2.94 -9.86 35.12
N ARG A 13 -3.83 -10.85 34.94
CA ARG A 13 -3.77 -12.12 35.67
C ARG A 13 -3.02 -13.23 34.91
N GLU A 14 -2.90 -13.14 33.58
CA GLU A 14 -2.18 -14.13 32.76
C GLU A 14 -0.66 -13.94 32.69
N LEU A 15 -0.13 -12.77 33.06
CA LEU A 15 1.33 -12.51 33.08
C LEU A 15 2.04 -12.93 34.38
N ARG A 16 1.35 -13.53 35.36
CA ARG A 16 1.92 -13.97 36.65
C ARG A 16 2.14 -15.48 36.79
N ARG A 17 2.01 -16.27 35.72
CA ARG A 17 2.22 -17.74 35.78
C ARG A 17 3.12 -18.27 34.66
N VAL A 18 4.40 -17.88 34.66
CA VAL A 18 5.49 -18.69 34.11
C VAL A 18 6.76 -18.43 34.96
N PRO A 19 7.46 -19.46 35.46
CA PRO A 19 8.51 -19.30 36.47
C PRO A 19 9.82 -18.76 35.87
N LEU A 20 10.49 -17.90 36.64
CA LEU A 20 11.88 -17.49 36.38
C LEU A 20 12.83 -18.69 36.55
N PRO A 21 13.78 -18.94 35.63
CA PRO A 21 14.80 -19.95 35.84
C PRO A 21 15.81 -19.46 36.88
N GLN A 22 15.94 -20.21 37.98
CA GLN A 22 17.03 -20.05 38.94
C GLN A 22 18.35 -20.45 38.27
N ALA A 23 19.27 -19.50 38.10
CA ALA A 23 20.64 -19.78 37.76
C ALA A 23 21.33 -20.38 39.00
N GLY A 24 21.56 -21.70 38.95
CA GLY A 24 22.33 -22.42 39.96
C GLY A 24 23.78 -21.96 39.97
N VAL A 25 24.18 -21.35 41.08
CA VAL A 25 25.59 -21.20 41.46
C VAL A 25 26.12 -22.56 41.84
N ARG A 26 27.06 -23.10 41.05
CA ARG A 26 28.02 -24.11 41.51
C ARG A 26 29.42 -23.55 41.33
N GLY A 27 30.03 -23.20 42.47
CA GLY A 27 31.44 -22.92 42.55
C GLY A 27 32.26 -24.18 42.34
N ALA A 28 33.35 -24.04 41.60
CA ALA A 28 34.49 -24.94 41.66
C ALA A 28 35.75 -24.06 41.65
N ALA A 29 36.38 -23.98 42.81
CA ALA A 29 37.69 -23.40 42.99
C ALA A 29 38.74 -24.36 42.44
N ALA A 30 39.70 -23.84 41.67
CA ALA A 30 40.98 -24.47 41.45
C ALA A 30 42.08 -23.40 41.36
N ARG A 31 43.05 -23.52 42.27
CA ARG A 31 44.25 -22.70 42.44
C ARG A 31 45.30 -23.00 41.37
N GLY A 32 46.16 -22.02 41.10
CA GLY A 32 47.50 -22.17 40.48
C GLY A 32 47.97 -20.83 39.90
N GLN A 33 48.62 -19.97 40.68
CA GLN A 33 50.08 -19.83 40.85
C GLN A 33 50.85 -19.31 39.62
N GLY A 34 51.61 -18.22 39.85
CA GLY A 34 52.69 -17.67 39.00
C GLY A 34 52.20 -16.55 38.07
N GLY A 35 52.64 -15.30 38.13
CA GLY A 35 53.86 -14.71 38.65
C GLY A 35 54.46 -13.84 37.55
N GLY A 36 54.64 -12.52 37.78
CA GLY A 36 55.50 -11.71 36.90
C GLY A 36 55.09 -10.26 36.63
N ARG A 37 55.60 -9.36 37.47
CA ARG A 37 56.18 -8.02 37.17
C ARG A 37 55.33 -6.89 36.54
N ILE A 38 55.01 -5.95 37.44
CA ILE A 38 54.95 -4.46 37.38
C ILE A 38 56.23 -3.90 36.67
N PRO A 39 56.25 -2.73 35.95
CA PRO A 39 55.93 -1.43 36.54
C PRO A 39 55.26 -0.32 35.70
N ALA A 40 54.96 0.72 36.46
CA ALA A 40 54.14 1.90 36.22
C ALA A 40 54.90 3.12 35.65
N ALA A 41 54.10 4.16 35.34
CA ALA A 41 54.35 5.63 35.29
C ALA A 41 55.02 6.20 34.02
N VAL A 42 54.32 6.96 33.13
CA VAL A 42 53.96 8.43 33.11
C VAL A 42 55.12 9.30 32.55
N PRO A 43 54.99 10.52 31.94
CA PRO A 43 53.92 11.24 31.17
C PRO A 43 54.37 11.86 29.80
N GLY A 44 53.46 12.50 29.05
CA GLY A 44 53.69 13.87 28.55
C GLY A 44 53.71 14.16 27.02
N ALA A 45 53.19 15.36 26.69
CA ALA A 45 53.16 16.10 25.41
C ALA A 45 52.05 15.71 24.42
N GLY A 46 51.20 16.59 23.89
CA GLY A 46 51.16 18.05 23.89
C GLY A 46 50.80 18.58 22.48
N ALA A 47 49.95 19.61 22.43
CA ALA A 47 49.56 20.47 21.29
C ALA A 47 48.56 19.85 20.27
N ASP A 48 47.35 20.38 20.10
CA ASP A 48 46.88 21.71 19.65
C ASP A 48 46.92 21.95 18.13
N ALA A 49 45.78 22.49 17.69
CA ALA A 49 45.60 23.49 16.62
C ALA A 49 45.35 23.04 15.16
N GLN A 50 44.11 23.31 14.77
CA GLN A 50 43.70 24.24 13.70
C GLN A 50 43.82 23.84 12.21
N TYR A 51 42.61 23.79 11.63
CA TYR A 51 42.23 24.29 10.32
C TYR A 51 43.12 25.42 9.75
N HIS A 52 43.62 25.23 8.54
CA HIS A 52 43.77 26.27 7.51
C HIS A 52 43.75 25.61 6.13
N GLY A 53 43.03 26.23 5.18
CA GLY A 53 42.88 25.74 3.81
C GLY A 53 43.90 26.30 2.81
N VAL A 54 43.47 26.31 1.54
CA VAL A 54 44.07 26.98 0.35
C VAL A 54 45.14 26.09 -0.35
N PRO A 55 45.37 26.14 -1.71
CA PRO A 55 44.92 27.12 -2.72
C PRO A 55 44.29 26.62 -4.04
N HIS A 56 43.65 27.59 -4.70
CA HIS A 56 43.42 27.68 -6.15
C HIS A 56 44.68 28.09 -6.94
N GLY A 57 44.78 27.63 -8.20
CA GLY A 57 45.47 28.38 -9.26
C GLY A 57 45.78 27.61 -10.55
N ARG A 58 44.98 27.87 -11.63
CA ARG A 58 45.25 27.93 -13.10
C ARG A 58 46.05 26.79 -13.79
N ALA A 59 45.85 26.39 -15.04
CA ALA A 59 44.88 26.57 -16.14
C ALA A 59 45.36 25.64 -17.29
N ALA A 60 44.45 25.12 -18.13
CA ALA A 60 44.52 25.02 -19.61
C ALA A 60 43.84 23.78 -20.24
N ALA A 61 42.83 24.09 -21.06
CA ALA A 61 42.51 23.57 -22.39
C ALA A 61 42.23 22.07 -22.64
N GLY A 62 41.05 21.79 -23.20
CA GLY A 62 40.79 20.60 -24.03
C GLY A 62 39.31 20.22 -24.15
N ALA A 63 38.64 20.76 -25.19
CA ALA A 63 37.55 20.20 -26.03
C ALA A 63 36.64 19.06 -25.50
N ARG A 64 35.35 18.94 -25.80
CA ARG A 64 34.35 19.65 -26.63
C ARG A 64 33.01 18.99 -26.23
N ALA A 65 31.95 19.77 -26.08
CA ALA A 65 30.58 19.26 -25.96
C ALA A 65 30.05 18.79 -27.32
N VAL A 66 29.24 17.73 -27.35
CA VAL A 66 28.41 17.34 -28.49
C VAL A 66 26.99 17.14 -27.98
N GLU A 67 26.11 18.06 -28.39
CA GLU A 67 24.65 17.96 -28.35
C GLU A 67 24.11 17.09 -29.50
N PRO A 68 22.85 16.60 -29.42
CA PRO A 68 22.31 15.59 -30.32
C PRO A 68 21.80 16.18 -31.64
N VAL A 69 22.01 15.45 -32.73
CA VAL A 69 21.51 15.80 -34.08
C VAL A 69 20.11 15.21 -34.27
N ALA A 70 19.16 16.09 -34.56
CA ALA A 70 17.91 15.79 -35.25
C ALA A 70 18.15 15.91 -36.76
N GLU A 71 17.67 14.95 -37.56
CA GLU A 71 17.46 15.16 -38.99
C GLU A 71 16.07 14.66 -39.41
N ASP A 72 15.29 15.63 -39.86
CA ASP A 72 14.07 15.55 -40.62
C ASP A 72 14.42 15.32 -42.10
N SER A 73 13.59 14.61 -42.84
CA SER A 73 13.73 14.45 -44.30
C SER A 73 12.38 14.12 -44.92
N GLN A 74 11.59 15.16 -45.18
CA GLN A 74 10.49 15.12 -46.13
C GLN A 74 10.97 15.43 -47.56
N ALA A 75 10.33 14.74 -48.52
CA ALA A 75 9.74 15.28 -49.76
C ALA A 75 10.25 14.68 -51.09
N ARG A 76 9.31 14.08 -51.83
CA ARG A 76 8.81 14.47 -53.18
C ARG A 76 7.69 13.49 -53.61
N LEU A 77 6.41 13.90 -53.53
CA LEU A 77 5.50 14.40 -54.61
C LEU A 77 4.93 13.29 -55.53
N ARG A 78 3.65 12.90 -55.34
CA ARG A 78 2.38 13.25 -56.09
C ARG A 78 2.33 12.65 -57.53
N ALA A 79 1.26 12.03 -58.06
CA ALA A 79 -0.20 12.19 -57.88
C ALA A 79 -1.00 10.98 -58.47
N GLY A 80 -2.29 10.85 -58.08
CA GLY A 80 -3.37 10.21 -58.89
C GLY A 80 -4.18 9.09 -58.22
N GLY A 81 -5.39 9.38 -57.72
CA GLY A 81 -6.44 8.37 -57.35
C GLY A 81 -7.42 8.13 -58.52
N PRO A 82 -8.69 7.68 -58.31
CA PRO A 82 -9.33 6.91 -57.22
C PRO A 82 -10.17 5.69 -57.74
N HIS A 83 -10.94 5.05 -56.84
CA HIS A 83 -12.11 4.15 -57.03
C HIS A 83 -11.98 2.60 -57.11
N ALA A 84 -12.61 1.97 -56.11
CA ALA A 84 -13.69 0.95 -56.14
C ALA A 84 -13.49 -0.48 -56.69
N ARG A 85 -13.75 -1.43 -55.77
CA ARG A 85 -14.47 -2.74 -55.86
C ARG A 85 -13.96 -3.84 -56.83
N ASP A 86 -13.93 -5.05 -56.25
CA ASP A 86 -14.22 -6.41 -56.77
C ASP A 86 -13.91 -6.67 -58.27
N ASP A 87 -13.20 -7.71 -58.71
CA ASP A 87 -13.21 -9.11 -58.29
C ASP A 87 -12.07 -9.90 -58.98
N HIS A 88 -11.72 -11.07 -58.42
CA HIS A 88 -11.02 -12.24 -59.02
C HIS A 88 -9.71 -12.13 -59.84
N GLY A 89 -8.66 -12.85 -59.36
CA GLY A 89 -7.72 -13.53 -60.27
C GLY A 89 -6.26 -13.76 -59.83
N ALA A 90 -6.03 -14.82 -59.06
CA ALA A 90 -4.84 -15.69 -59.04
C ALA A 90 -3.43 -15.16 -58.65
N GLY A 91 -2.86 -15.72 -57.57
CA GLY A 91 -1.40 -15.75 -57.39
C GLY A 91 -0.87 -16.15 -56.00
N ARG A 92 -0.89 -17.46 -55.70
CA ARG A 92 0.08 -18.27 -54.89
C ARG A 92 0.63 -17.67 -53.56
N GLY A 93 0.59 -18.33 -52.40
CA GLY A 93 0.64 -19.77 -52.16
C GLY A 93 0.14 -20.15 -50.76
N ARG A 94 -0.55 -21.29 -50.72
CA ARG A 94 -1.13 -21.94 -49.55
C ARG A 94 -0.07 -22.63 -48.71
N LEU A 95 -0.28 -22.57 -47.39
CA LEU A 95 0.15 -23.55 -46.39
C LEU A 95 -0.25 -24.98 -46.84
N PRO A 96 0.61 -26.01 -46.74
CA PRO A 96 0.15 -27.37 -46.95
C PRO A 96 -0.38 -27.99 -45.65
N ALA A 97 -1.54 -28.61 -45.81
CA ALA A 97 -2.25 -29.41 -44.85
C ALA A 97 -1.66 -30.82 -44.70
N VAL A 98 -2.08 -31.45 -43.60
CA VAL A 98 -1.85 -32.81 -43.12
C VAL A 98 -1.99 -33.88 -44.22
N ALA A 99 -0.98 -34.75 -44.34
CA ALA A 99 -1.06 -36.01 -45.06
C ALA A 99 -1.07 -37.17 -44.05
N VAL A 100 -2.15 -37.96 -44.07
CA VAL A 100 -2.27 -39.26 -43.40
C VAL A 100 -1.53 -40.27 -44.27
N LEU A 101 -0.53 -40.96 -43.72
CA LEU A 101 0.16 -42.07 -44.37
C LEU A 101 0.25 -43.27 -43.43
N ASP A 102 -0.46 -44.31 -43.85
CA ASP A 102 -0.46 -45.67 -43.31
C ASP A 102 0.90 -46.35 -43.59
N MET A 103 1.52 -46.97 -42.58
CA MET A 103 2.81 -47.67 -42.72
C MET A 103 2.85 -48.92 -41.83
N ASN A 104 2.82 -50.06 -42.52
CA ASN A 104 2.95 -51.41 -42.00
C ASN A 104 4.44 -51.80 -41.88
N LYS A 105 4.82 -52.42 -40.75
CA LYS A 105 5.94 -53.37 -40.50
C LYS A 105 7.29 -53.19 -41.23
N LYS A 106 8.34 -52.79 -40.48
CA LYS A 106 9.52 -53.61 -40.01
C LYS A 106 10.82 -52.79 -39.88
N SER A 107 11.57 -53.17 -38.83
CA SER A 107 13.01 -52.97 -38.59
C SER A 107 13.46 -51.71 -37.85
N ALA A 108 14.44 -51.92 -36.96
CA ALA A 108 14.77 -51.09 -35.81
C ALA A 108 15.65 -49.87 -36.13
N LYS A 109 15.34 -48.71 -35.53
CA LYS A 109 16.25 -47.72 -34.89
C LYS A 109 15.59 -46.33 -34.81
N THR A 110 15.13 -45.94 -33.62
CA THR A 110 15.07 -44.51 -33.21
C THR A 110 14.99 -44.47 -31.68
N ILE A 111 16.01 -43.90 -31.01
CA ILE A 111 16.10 -43.80 -29.54
C ILE A 111 15.24 -42.63 -29.00
N PHE A 112 14.68 -41.80 -29.88
CA PHE A 112 13.75 -40.73 -29.53
C PHE A 112 12.55 -40.81 -30.48
N GLY A 113 11.34 -40.92 -29.92
CA GLY A 113 10.08 -40.85 -30.67
C GLY A 113 9.77 -39.44 -31.17
N PRO A 114 8.78 -39.27 -32.07
CA PRO A 114 8.48 -38.00 -32.72
C PRO A 114 7.72 -37.08 -31.74
N GLU A 115 8.31 -35.93 -31.47
CA GLU A 115 7.88 -34.83 -30.60
C GLU A 115 7.85 -35.07 -29.06
N PRO A 116 8.95 -34.72 -28.35
CA PRO A 116 8.89 -34.57 -26.89
C PRO A 116 8.06 -33.32 -26.55
N ALA A 117 6.92 -33.58 -25.92
CA ALA A 117 5.85 -32.65 -25.61
C ALA A 117 6.28 -31.41 -24.78
N LYS A 118 5.59 -30.29 -25.01
CA LYS A 118 5.55 -29.04 -24.21
C LYS A 118 5.64 -29.25 -22.68
N ALA A 119 5.14 -30.37 -22.16
CA ALA A 119 5.16 -30.73 -20.74
C ALA A 119 6.57 -30.87 -20.12
N VAL A 120 7.59 -31.22 -20.92
CA VAL A 120 8.98 -31.41 -20.42
C VAL A 120 9.64 -30.08 -20.04
N TYR A 121 9.14 -28.96 -20.55
CA TYR A 121 9.74 -27.62 -20.38
C TYR A 121 8.88 -26.68 -19.52
N ASP A 122 8.01 -27.21 -18.68
CA ASP A 122 7.16 -26.42 -17.78
C ASP A 122 7.97 -25.63 -16.73
N GLY A 123 9.24 -26.00 -16.52
CA GLY A 123 10.23 -25.32 -15.70
C GLY A 123 11.42 -26.22 -15.40
N ARG A 124 12.46 -25.66 -14.78
CA ARG A 124 13.69 -26.37 -14.40
C ARG A 124 13.39 -27.67 -13.62
N ASP A 125 12.54 -27.60 -12.59
CA ASP A 125 12.28 -28.76 -11.73
C ASP A 125 11.50 -29.86 -12.45
N ALA A 126 10.49 -29.49 -13.25
CA ALA A 126 9.72 -30.44 -14.06
C ALA A 126 10.64 -31.17 -15.06
N PHE A 127 11.55 -30.44 -15.69
CA PHE A 127 12.55 -30.99 -16.60
C PHE A 127 13.49 -31.97 -15.89
N MET A 128 14.01 -31.60 -14.71
CA MET A 128 14.91 -32.45 -13.93
C MET A 128 14.22 -33.70 -13.37
N LYS A 129 12.94 -33.59 -12.98
CA LYS A 129 12.11 -34.75 -12.60
C LYS A 129 11.99 -35.73 -13.77
N GLY A 130 11.67 -35.23 -14.96
CA GLY A 130 11.63 -36.03 -16.19
C GLY A 130 12.97 -36.70 -16.52
N ALA A 131 14.09 -36.02 -16.29
CA ALA A 131 15.43 -36.58 -16.50
C ALA A 131 15.71 -37.78 -15.58
N LEU A 132 15.39 -37.64 -14.28
CA LEU A 132 15.56 -38.69 -13.28
C LEU A 132 14.66 -39.91 -13.55
N GLU A 133 13.42 -39.67 -13.97
CA GLU A 133 12.48 -40.72 -14.37
C GLU A 133 12.99 -41.48 -15.61
N ALA A 134 13.41 -40.74 -16.64
CA ALA A 134 13.88 -41.31 -17.90
C ALA A 134 15.15 -42.16 -17.71
N VAL A 135 16.14 -41.67 -16.93
CA VAL A 135 17.36 -42.44 -16.68
C VAL A 135 17.11 -43.65 -15.78
N SER A 136 16.20 -43.52 -14.81
CA SER A 136 15.82 -44.64 -13.92
C SER A 136 15.16 -45.77 -14.71
N ALA A 137 14.27 -45.44 -15.64
CA ALA A 137 13.64 -46.40 -16.54
C ALA A 137 14.65 -47.04 -17.51
N ALA A 138 15.51 -46.24 -18.15
CA ALA A 138 16.45 -46.72 -19.17
C ALA A 138 17.54 -47.65 -18.61
N PHE A 139 17.98 -47.46 -17.36
CA PHE A 139 19.07 -48.22 -16.75
C PHE A 139 18.65 -49.15 -15.61
N THR A 140 17.34 -49.28 -15.37
CA THR A 140 16.73 -50.10 -14.31
C THR A 140 17.31 -49.83 -12.93
N LEU A 141 17.27 -48.56 -12.53
CA LEU A 141 17.85 -48.09 -11.27
C LEU A 141 16.91 -48.32 -10.08
N ASP A 142 17.49 -48.48 -8.89
CA ASP A 142 16.73 -48.51 -7.64
C ASP A 142 16.46 -47.08 -7.12
N ALA A 143 17.39 -46.15 -7.39
CA ALA A 143 17.18 -44.72 -7.22
C ALA A 143 18.08 -43.90 -8.17
N ALA A 144 17.66 -42.66 -8.44
CA ALA A 144 18.47 -41.64 -9.09
C ALA A 144 18.31 -40.31 -8.33
N SER A 145 19.41 -39.62 -8.12
CA SER A 145 19.44 -38.36 -7.37
C SER A 145 20.17 -37.29 -8.17
N PHE A 146 19.73 -36.04 -8.09
CA PHE A 146 20.43 -34.88 -8.64
C PHE A 146 20.90 -33.96 -7.51
N TYR A 147 22.19 -33.64 -7.52
CA TYR A 147 22.82 -32.72 -6.60
C TYR A 147 23.22 -31.44 -7.34
N GLU A 148 22.91 -30.29 -6.77
CA GLU A 148 23.49 -29.02 -7.19
C GLU A 148 24.87 -28.85 -6.56
N TYR A 149 25.85 -28.40 -7.35
CA TYR A 149 27.19 -28.14 -6.83
C TYR A 149 27.35 -26.65 -6.51
N ASP A 150 27.66 -26.35 -5.26
CA ASP A 150 28.00 -25.01 -4.80
C ASP A 150 29.53 -24.84 -4.84
N GLU A 151 30.05 -24.22 -5.88
CA GLU A 151 31.48 -23.99 -6.08
C GLU A 151 32.15 -23.22 -4.93
N LYS A 152 31.42 -22.30 -4.28
CA LYS A 152 31.99 -21.47 -3.22
C LYS A 152 32.23 -22.29 -1.96
N THR A 153 31.34 -23.23 -1.67
CA THR A 153 31.38 -24.02 -0.43
C THR A 153 31.89 -25.45 -0.63
N GLY A 154 32.00 -25.90 -1.89
CA GLY A 154 32.33 -27.27 -2.27
C GLY A 154 31.27 -28.29 -1.85
N LEU A 155 30.02 -27.85 -1.62
CA LEU A 155 28.93 -28.71 -1.16
C LEU A 155 28.10 -29.22 -2.34
N LEU A 156 27.70 -30.48 -2.28
CA LEU A 156 26.66 -31.06 -3.11
C LEU A 156 25.34 -30.99 -2.35
N ARG A 157 24.40 -30.19 -2.84
CA ARG A 157 23.06 -30.07 -2.26
C ARG A 157 22.12 -30.96 -3.04
N LEU A 158 21.66 -32.05 -2.43
CA LEU A 158 20.60 -32.86 -3.02
C LEU A 158 19.38 -31.97 -3.18
N SER A 159 18.81 -31.93 -4.39
CA SER A 159 17.59 -31.17 -4.67
C SER A 159 16.44 -32.10 -5.05
N LEU A 160 16.71 -33.13 -5.86
CA LEU A 160 15.69 -34.05 -6.35
C LEU A 160 16.15 -35.50 -6.25
N ARG A 161 15.21 -36.37 -5.86
CA ARG A 161 15.41 -37.82 -5.82
C ARG A 161 14.24 -38.55 -6.44
N HIS A 162 14.54 -39.50 -7.31
CA HIS A 162 13.62 -40.50 -7.81
C HIS A 162 13.92 -41.84 -7.13
N ALA A 163 12.95 -42.41 -6.43
CA ALA A 163 13.05 -43.74 -5.82
C ALA A 163 11.66 -44.38 -5.71
N SER A 164 11.59 -45.70 -5.82
CA SER A 164 10.33 -46.45 -5.73
C SER A 164 9.22 -45.94 -6.67
N GLY A 165 9.59 -45.44 -7.85
CA GLY A 165 8.65 -44.94 -8.87
C GLY A 165 8.12 -43.53 -8.62
N VAL A 166 8.62 -42.81 -7.61
CA VAL A 166 8.18 -41.45 -7.28
C VAL A 166 9.37 -40.50 -7.26
N THR A 167 9.18 -39.29 -7.79
CA THR A 167 10.16 -38.21 -7.74
C THR A 167 9.74 -37.16 -6.72
N PHE A 168 10.61 -36.83 -5.77
CA PHE A 168 10.34 -35.89 -4.69
C PHE A 168 11.54 -34.99 -4.41
N GLU A 169 11.27 -33.83 -3.81
CA GLU A 169 12.29 -32.91 -3.29
C GLU A 169 12.91 -33.48 -2.02
N HIS A 170 14.23 -33.38 -1.92
CA HIS A 170 14.96 -33.92 -0.79
C HIS A 170 16.18 -33.07 -0.54
N GLU A 171 16.23 -32.37 0.60
CA GLU A 171 17.36 -31.53 0.94
C GLU A 171 18.36 -32.28 1.83
N GLU A 172 19.54 -32.53 1.27
CA GLU A 172 20.67 -33.10 2.01
C GLU A 172 21.95 -32.43 1.52
N ASN A 173 22.76 -31.89 2.44
CA ASN A 173 24.06 -31.33 2.09
C ASN A 173 25.14 -32.39 2.29
N LEU A 174 25.79 -32.76 1.20
CA LEU A 174 26.90 -33.71 1.20
C LEU A 174 28.20 -32.99 0.84
N ARG A 175 29.23 -33.13 1.67
CA ARG A 175 30.60 -32.82 1.28
C ARG A 175 31.28 -34.12 0.85
N PRO A 176 31.66 -34.29 -0.43
CA PRO A 176 32.38 -35.49 -0.87
C PRO A 176 33.67 -35.66 -0.09
N ALA A 177 33.90 -36.87 0.44
CA ALA A 177 35.18 -37.18 1.06
C ALA A 177 36.31 -37.11 -0.01
N PRO A 178 37.49 -36.54 0.31
CA PRO A 178 38.62 -36.49 -0.63
C PRO A 178 38.94 -37.86 -1.24
N GLY A 179 39.13 -37.91 -2.56
CA GLY A 179 39.42 -39.16 -3.29
C GLY A 179 38.23 -40.13 -3.47
N SER A 180 37.07 -39.83 -2.89
CA SER A 180 35.84 -40.60 -3.15
C SER A 180 35.46 -40.56 -4.63
N ALA A 181 34.63 -41.50 -5.09
CA ALA A 181 34.15 -41.49 -6.46
C ALA A 181 33.37 -40.21 -6.80
N ALA A 182 32.55 -39.72 -5.86
CA ALA A 182 31.85 -38.45 -6.00
C ALA A 182 32.81 -37.25 -6.12
N ALA A 183 33.83 -37.17 -5.27
CA ALA A 183 34.85 -36.12 -5.34
C ALA A 183 35.57 -36.13 -6.69
N ARG A 184 36.04 -37.31 -7.12
CA ARG A 184 36.70 -37.48 -8.42
C ARG A 184 35.79 -37.09 -9.59
N ALA A 185 34.50 -37.44 -9.55
CA ALA A 185 33.57 -37.08 -10.61
C ALA A 185 33.39 -35.57 -10.74
N VAL A 186 33.35 -34.84 -9.61
CA VAL A 186 33.26 -33.38 -9.62
C VAL A 186 34.59 -32.74 -10.06
N GLU A 187 35.72 -33.25 -9.57
CA GLU A 187 37.07 -32.73 -9.87
C GLU A 187 37.48 -32.95 -11.33
N THR A 188 37.27 -34.15 -11.88
CA THR A 188 37.69 -34.49 -13.25
C THR A 188 36.60 -34.21 -14.27
N VAL A 189 35.37 -33.96 -13.84
CA VAL A 189 34.18 -33.81 -14.70
C VAL A 189 33.97 -35.03 -15.60
N GLU A 190 34.34 -36.21 -15.10
CA GLU A 190 34.12 -37.52 -15.74
C GLU A 190 33.26 -38.43 -14.87
N GLN A 191 32.52 -39.34 -15.51
CA GLN A 191 31.70 -40.30 -14.79
C GLN A 191 32.57 -41.30 -14.00
N THR A 192 32.24 -41.50 -12.74
CA THR A 192 32.93 -42.46 -11.86
C THR A 192 31.94 -43.45 -11.28
N SER A 193 32.39 -44.66 -10.96
CA SER A 193 31.56 -45.64 -10.27
C SER A 193 32.24 -46.11 -8.99
N ALA A 194 31.41 -46.48 -8.01
CA ALA A 194 31.85 -47.08 -6.77
C ALA A 194 30.91 -48.24 -6.42
N LYS A 195 31.47 -49.28 -5.81
CA LYS A 195 30.69 -50.36 -5.18
C LYS A 195 31.09 -50.44 -3.73
N GLY A 196 30.10 -50.45 -2.84
CA GLY A 196 30.31 -50.55 -1.40
C GLY A 196 29.19 -51.32 -0.72
N LEU A 197 29.19 -51.32 0.62
CA LEU A 197 28.17 -51.99 1.44
C LEU A 197 26.75 -51.46 1.16
N GLY A 198 26.62 -50.16 0.87
CA GLY A 198 25.34 -49.50 0.59
C GLY A 198 24.79 -49.70 -0.83
N GLY A 199 25.54 -50.33 -1.74
CA GLY A 199 25.11 -50.52 -3.12
C GLY A 199 26.20 -50.27 -4.16
N SER A 200 25.76 -50.19 -5.41
CA SER A 200 26.58 -49.72 -6.52
C SER A 200 26.11 -48.34 -6.94
N PHE A 201 27.05 -47.42 -7.08
CA PHE A 201 26.83 -46.02 -7.37
C PHE A 201 27.54 -45.63 -8.65
N LEU A 202 26.87 -44.86 -9.49
CA LEU A 202 27.45 -44.19 -10.64
C LEU A 202 27.21 -42.69 -10.49
N TYR A 203 28.29 -41.93 -10.51
CA TYR A 203 28.30 -40.48 -10.42
C TYR A 203 28.57 -39.93 -11.82
N SER A 204 27.60 -39.21 -12.38
CA SER A 204 27.69 -38.57 -13.70
C SER A 204 27.60 -37.05 -13.51
N PRO A 205 28.71 -36.32 -13.72
CA PRO A 205 28.73 -34.87 -13.54
C PRO A 205 27.92 -34.19 -14.64
N PHE A 206 27.09 -33.24 -14.22
CA PHE A 206 26.32 -32.38 -15.10
C PHE A 206 27.13 -31.13 -15.44
N ARG A 207 27.42 -30.95 -16.73
CA ARG A 207 28.07 -29.77 -17.28
C ARG A 207 27.26 -29.18 -18.41
N PHE A 208 27.40 -27.88 -18.58
CA PHE A 208 26.80 -27.15 -19.70
C PHE A 208 27.92 -26.60 -20.59
N ASP A 209 27.96 -27.07 -21.83
CA ASP A 209 28.86 -26.51 -22.85
C ASP A 209 28.10 -25.32 -23.48
N TYR A 210 28.56 -24.08 -23.24
CA TYR A 210 27.95 -22.90 -23.87
C TYR A 210 28.83 -22.36 -25.00
N CYS A 211 28.16 -21.84 -26.01
CA CYS A 211 28.76 -20.94 -26.99
C CYS A 211 28.41 -19.52 -26.60
N ASP A 212 29.42 -18.68 -26.37
CA ASP A 212 29.26 -17.24 -26.28
C ASP A 212 28.63 -16.73 -27.61
N PRO A 213 27.73 -15.73 -27.57
CA PRO A 213 27.26 -14.99 -28.76
C PRO A 213 28.36 -14.57 -29.75
N ALA A 214 29.60 -14.35 -29.29
CA ALA A 214 30.77 -14.04 -30.10
C ALA A 214 31.46 -15.27 -30.75
N GLY A 215 30.91 -16.47 -30.58
CA GLY A 215 31.43 -17.72 -31.17
C GLY A 215 32.52 -18.43 -30.35
N GLY A 216 32.84 -17.94 -29.15
CA GLY A 216 33.74 -18.62 -28.22
C GLY A 216 33.08 -19.86 -27.60
N ARG A 217 33.78 -21.00 -27.57
CA ARG A 217 33.34 -22.18 -26.79
C ARG A 217 33.97 -22.13 -25.40
N GLY A 218 33.13 -22.09 -24.36
CA GLY A 218 33.55 -22.19 -22.97
C GLY A 218 32.92 -23.42 -22.30
N VAL A 219 33.67 -24.08 -21.42
CA VAL A 219 33.14 -25.13 -20.53
C VAL A 219 32.82 -24.46 -19.20
N ILE A 220 31.54 -24.43 -18.81
CA ILE A 220 31.17 -24.01 -17.45
C ILE A 220 31.58 -25.14 -16.49
N PRO A 221 32.17 -24.83 -15.32
CA PRO A 221 32.41 -25.78 -14.25
C PRO A 221 31.16 -26.62 -13.88
N CYS A 222 31.38 -27.79 -13.28
CA CYS A 222 30.36 -28.79 -12.95
C CYS A 222 29.16 -28.13 -12.23
N PHE A 223 27.99 -28.05 -12.89
CA PHE A 223 26.80 -27.39 -12.34
C PHE A 223 26.05 -28.29 -11.34
N GLY A 224 26.23 -29.61 -11.46
CA GLY A 224 25.61 -30.57 -10.56
C GLY A 224 26.10 -32.00 -10.79
N LEU A 225 25.60 -32.94 -10.01
CA LEU A 225 26.01 -34.34 -10.06
C LEU A 225 24.78 -35.25 -10.03
N PHE A 226 24.66 -36.14 -11.01
CA PHE A 226 23.70 -37.24 -10.95
C PHE A 226 24.32 -38.42 -10.22
N ARG A 227 23.62 -38.94 -9.21
CA ARG A 227 23.96 -40.20 -8.55
C ARG A 227 22.93 -41.25 -8.91
N LEU A 228 23.36 -42.28 -9.63
CA LEU A 228 22.54 -43.43 -10.02
C LEU A 228 22.86 -44.59 -9.10
N GLU A 229 21.83 -45.22 -8.54
CA GLU A 229 21.94 -46.18 -7.45
C GLU A 229 21.36 -47.55 -7.84
N ARG A 230 22.09 -48.60 -7.49
CA ARG A 230 21.61 -49.98 -7.53
C ARG A 230 21.82 -50.65 -6.18
N ALA A 231 20.84 -51.45 -5.77
CA ALA A 231 20.86 -52.18 -4.51
C ALA A 231 22.11 -53.09 -4.41
N PRO A 232 22.62 -53.38 -3.19
CA PRO A 232 23.84 -54.17 -2.98
C PRO A 232 23.88 -55.53 -3.68
N ARG A 233 22.71 -56.17 -3.82
CA ARG A 233 22.55 -57.48 -4.48
C ARG A 233 22.70 -57.42 -6.00
N ARG A 234 22.60 -56.24 -6.61
CA ARG A 234 22.68 -56.07 -8.07
C ARG A 234 24.12 -55.85 -8.52
N ARG A 235 24.38 -56.16 -9.80
CA ARG A 235 25.70 -55.96 -10.42
C ARG A 235 26.04 -54.46 -10.45
N GLY A 236 27.30 -54.15 -10.14
CA GLY A 236 27.84 -52.80 -10.29
C GLY A 236 27.93 -52.36 -11.74
N PHE A 237 28.02 -51.05 -11.96
CA PHE A 237 28.09 -50.46 -13.28
C PHE A 237 29.41 -50.82 -13.98
N THR A 238 29.31 -51.42 -15.17
CA THR A 238 30.49 -51.59 -16.03
C THR A 238 30.93 -50.25 -16.63
N LYS A 239 32.18 -50.13 -17.08
CA LYS A 239 32.65 -48.93 -17.78
C LYS A 239 31.79 -48.59 -19.01
N ALA A 240 31.35 -49.60 -19.76
CA ALA A 240 30.50 -49.42 -20.93
C ALA A 240 29.09 -48.94 -20.57
N GLU A 241 28.47 -49.48 -19.51
CA GLU A 241 27.18 -49.00 -19.02
C GLU A 241 27.28 -47.58 -18.46
N ALA A 242 28.34 -47.28 -17.69
CA ALA A 242 28.59 -45.96 -17.15
C ALA A 242 28.70 -44.90 -18.26
N ALA A 243 29.45 -45.20 -19.33
CA ALA A 243 29.55 -44.32 -20.50
C ALA A 243 28.20 -44.15 -21.22
N LYS A 244 27.38 -45.20 -21.31
CA LYS A 244 26.03 -45.10 -21.91
C LYS A 244 25.08 -44.26 -21.06
N ALA A 245 25.09 -44.42 -19.75
CA ALA A 245 24.26 -43.65 -18.83
C ALA A 245 24.64 -42.16 -18.83
N ASP A 246 25.94 -41.88 -18.82
CA ASP A 246 26.46 -40.51 -18.95
C ASP A 246 26.06 -39.88 -20.29
N ALA A 247 26.22 -40.59 -21.41
CA ALA A 247 25.81 -40.11 -22.73
C ALA A 247 24.29 -39.88 -22.83
N PHE A 248 23.48 -40.74 -22.20
CA PHE A 248 22.03 -40.60 -22.13
C PHE A 248 21.63 -39.32 -21.39
N LEU A 249 22.19 -39.10 -20.20
CA LEU A 249 21.96 -37.89 -19.41
C LEU A 249 22.41 -36.64 -20.19
N ARG A 250 23.59 -36.65 -20.81
CA ARG A 250 24.05 -35.53 -21.65
C ARG A 250 23.12 -35.22 -22.82
N SER A 251 22.57 -36.26 -23.46
CA SER A 251 21.61 -36.07 -24.56
C SER A 251 20.30 -35.46 -24.05
N TYR A 252 19.82 -35.92 -22.89
CA TYR A 252 18.59 -35.41 -22.29
C TYR A 252 18.76 -33.95 -21.87
N LEU A 253 19.87 -33.63 -21.21
CA LEU A 253 20.16 -32.32 -20.65
C LEU A 253 20.60 -31.29 -21.69
N ARG A 254 20.69 -31.66 -22.98
CA ARG A 254 20.96 -30.70 -24.07
C ARG A 254 19.94 -29.56 -24.10
N ASP A 255 18.69 -29.87 -23.77
CA ASP A 255 17.60 -28.90 -23.76
C ASP A 255 17.40 -28.23 -22.38
N TYR A 256 18.30 -28.45 -21.42
CA TYR A 256 18.23 -27.85 -20.09
C TYR A 256 18.13 -26.32 -20.13
N TYR A 257 18.88 -25.66 -21.03
CA TYR A 257 18.80 -24.20 -21.17
C TYR A 257 17.41 -23.72 -21.59
N LYS A 258 16.64 -24.52 -22.34
CA LYS A 258 15.25 -24.17 -22.68
C LYS A 258 14.40 -24.21 -21.42
N ALA A 259 14.52 -25.26 -20.61
CA ALA A 259 13.81 -25.37 -19.34
C ALA A 259 14.18 -24.22 -18.38
N GLU A 260 15.47 -23.88 -18.29
CA GLU A 260 15.96 -22.74 -17.51
C GLU A 260 15.39 -21.42 -18.02
N PHE A 261 15.40 -21.21 -19.35
CA PHE A 261 14.81 -20.04 -19.99
C PHE A 261 13.33 -19.90 -19.67
N PHE A 262 12.53 -20.98 -19.79
CA PHE A 262 11.10 -20.94 -19.45
C PHE A 262 10.84 -20.68 -17.96
N SER A 263 11.66 -21.25 -17.07
CA SER A 263 11.61 -20.94 -15.63
C SER A 263 11.90 -19.46 -15.37
N LEU A 264 12.92 -18.90 -16.02
CA LEU A 264 13.27 -17.49 -15.88
C LEU A 264 12.18 -16.58 -16.46
N HIS A 265 11.65 -16.92 -17.64
CA HIS A 265 10.60 -16.17 -18.33
C HIS A 265 9.31 -16.14 -17.52
N ARG A 266 8.86 -17.28 -16.98
CA ARG A 266 7.70 -17.33 -16.05
C ARG A 266 7.91 -16.47 -14.81
N LYS A 267 9.11 -16.50 -14.24
CA LYS A 267 9.44 -15.67 -13.08
C LYS A 267 9.36 -14.19 -13.43
N TYR A 268 9.86 -13.82 -14.61
CA TYR A 268 9.79 -12.44 -15.12
C TYR A 268 8.34 -12.02 -15.41
N ASP A 269 7.57 -12.86 -16.09
CA ASP A 269 6.15 -12.60 -16.40
C ASP A 269 5.32 -12.39 -15.13
N LYS A 270 5.48 -13.26 -14.12
CA LYS A 270 4.83 -13.09 -12.81
C LYS A 270 5.17 -11.75 -12.17
N ASN A 271 6.44 -11.35 -12.21
CA ASN A 271 6.87 -10.05 -11.68
C ASN A 271 6.25 -8.89 -12.46
N VAL A 272 6.19 -8.97 -13.79
CA VAL A 272 5.60 -7.93 -14.64
C VAL A 272 4.10 -7.80 -14.38
N THR A 273 3.35 -8.91 -14.36
CA THR A 273 1.91 -8.91 -14.06
C THR A 273 1.63 -8.30 -12.70
N ALA A 274 2.39 -8.70 -11.68
CA ALA A 274 2.25 -8.17 -10.35
C ALA A 274 2.61 -6.68 -10.26
N ILE A 275 3.59 -6.22 -11.04
CA ILE A 275 3.89 -4.80 -11.13
C ILE A 275 2.72 -4.04 -11.73
N THR A 276 2.11 -4.55 -12.80
CA THR A 276 0.96 -3.89 -13.45
C THR A 276 -0.27 -3.84 -12.54
N GLU A 277 -0.59 -4.93 -11.83
CA GLU A 277 -1.72 -4.97 -10.88
C GLU A 277 -1.53 -3.99 -9.72
N LEU A 278 -0.35 -3.98 -9.09
CA LEU A 278 -0.04 -3.02 -8.03
C LEU A 278 -0.05 -1.58 -8.55
N THR A 279 0.47 -1.33 -9.76
CA THR A 279 0.44 0.00 -10.39
C THR A 279 -0.99 0.48 -10.60
N GLU A 280 -1.92 -0.40 -10.99
CA GLU A 280 -3.34 -0.06 -11.14
C GLU A 280 -3.99 0.30 -9.79
N VAL A 281 -3.68 -0.46 -8.72
CA VAL A 281 -4.11 -0.15 -7.34
C VAL A 281 -3.57 1.21 -6.89
N PHE A 282 -2.29 1.51 -7.14
CA PHE A 282 -1.69 2.80 -6.79
C PHE A 282 -2.24 3.95 -7.65
N ALA A 283 -2.50 3.72 -8.93
CA ALA A 283 -3.07 4.72 -9.85
C ALA A 283 -4.53 5.06 -9.52
N THR A 284 -5.33 4.08 -9.07
CA THR A 284 -6.67 4.34 -8.55
C THR A 284 -6.63 5.07 -7.22
N ALA A 285 -5.68 4.73 -6.34
CA ALA A 285 -5.50 5.43 -5.07
C ALA A 285 -5.18 6.93 -5.26
N LEU A 286 -4.42 7.30 -6.30
CA LEU A 286 -4.14 8.70 -6.66
C LEU A 286 -5.38 9.54 -7.04
N ARG A 287 -6.56 8.91 -7.20
CA ARG A 287 -7.80 9.58 -7.67
C ARG A 287 -8.90 9.69 -6.61
N VAL A 288 -8.74 9.08 -5.43
CA VAL A 288 -9.81 8.96 -4.43
C VAL A 288 -9.30 9.47 -3.08
N SER A 289 -10.12 10.20 -2.33
CA SER A 289 -9.86 10.68 -0.96
C SER A 289 -9.58 9.56 0.07
N GLU A 290 -9.80 8.30 -0.30
CA GLU A 290 -9.59 7.09 0.49
C GLU A 290 -8.37 6.26 0.02
N SER A 291 -7.37 6.94 -0.55
CA SER A 291 -6.18 6.37 -1.20
C SER A 291 -5.45 5.37 -0.30
N PHE A 292 -5.25 5.73 0.97
CA PHE A 292 -4.43 4.92 1.89
C PHE A 292 -5.08 3.61 2.25
N ARG A 293 -6.41 3.57 2.41
CA ARG A 293 -7.12 2.34 2.73
C ARG A 293 -6.94 1.30 1.62
N HIS A 294 -7.05 1.74 0.36
CA HIS A 294 -6.89 0.90 -0.82
C HIS A 294 -5.44 0.44 -0.99
N ILE A 295 -4.47 1.32 -0.76
CA ILE A 295 -3.04 0.99 -0.80
C ILE A 295 -2.71 -0.07 0.26
N LEU A 296 -3.08 0.16 1.52
CA LEU A 296 -2.75 -0.75 2.61
C LEU A 296 -3.45 -2.10 2.42
N SER A 297 -4.71 -2.10 1.98
CA SER A 297 -5.46 -3.33 1.68
C SER A 297 -4.88 -4.07 0.48
N GLY A 298 -4.44 -3.37 -0.57
CA GLY A 298 -3.79 -3.96 -1.74
C GLY A 298 -2.45 -4.62 -1.40
N ILE A 299 -1.61 -3.93 -0.62
CA ILE A 299 -0.35 -4.48 -0.12
C ILE A 299 -0.61 -5.73 0.72
N GLN A 300 -1.59 -5.67 1.62
CA GLN A 300 -1.93 -6.82 2.47
C GLN A 300 -2.46 -8.00 1.64
N THR A 301 -3.40 -7.75 0.73
CA THR A 301 -4.02 -8.79 -0.12
C THR A 301 -2.98 -9.47 -1.01
N TYR A 302 -2.05 -8.70 -1.58
CA TYR A 302 -1.06 -9.21 -2.51
C TYR A 302 0.06 -9.98 -1.80
N PHE A 303 0.68 -9.39 -0.78
CA PHE A 303 1.84 -9.97 -0.09
C PHE A 303 1.45 -10.90 1.06
N GLY A 304 0.19 -10.86 1.52
CA GLY A 304 -0.26 -11.69 2.64
C GLY A 304 0.34 -11.32 3.99
N PHE A 305 0.87 -10.10 4.15
CA PHE A 305 1.47 -9.67 5.42
C PHE A 305 0.46 -9.72 6.56
N ASP A 306 0.92 -10.06 7.78
CA ASP A 306 0.03 -10.06 8.95
C ASP A 306 -0.50 -8.66 9.26
N ARG A 307 0.36 -7.65 9.08
CA ARG A 307 0.02 -6.24 9.29
C ARG A 307 0.76 -5.33 8.33
N VAL A 308 0.07 -4.28 7.90
CA VAL A 308 0.61 -3.15 7.14
C VAL A 308 0.21 -1.87 7.86
N ARG A 309 1.17 -1.10 8.35
CA ARG A 309 0.94 0.15 9.09
C ARG A 309 1.54 1.34 8.38
N LEU A 310 0.80 2.45 8.36
CA LEU A 310 1.24 3.72 7.82
C LEU A 310 1.37 4.74 8.94
N TYR A 311 2.54 5.35 9.03
CA TYR A 311 2.81 6.50 9.88
C TYR A 311 3.21 7.71 9.03
N LEU A 312 2.85 8.87 9.51
CA LEU A 312 2.90 10.14 8.81
C LEU A 312 3.60 11.17 9.69
N ILE A 313 4.52 11.95 9.13
CA ILE A 313 5.22 13.00 9.90
C ILE A 313 4.33 14.21 10.07
N ASP A 314 4.06 14.60 11.31
CA ASP A 314 3.51 15.90 11.68
C ASP A 314 4.67 16.87 11.92
N GLU A 315 4.92 17.73 10.94
CA GLU A 315 5.98 18.73 10.98
C GLU A 315 5.75 19.79 12.07
N LYS A 316 4.49 20.19 12.31
CA LYS A 316 4.15 21.26 13.26
C LYS A 316 4.50 20.84 14.69
N ASN A 317 4.12 19.61 15.03
CA ASN A 317 4.32 19.06 16.37
C ASN A 317 5.62 18.24 16.50
N ARG A 318 6.36 18.07 15.40
CA ARG A 318 7.56 17.22 15.31
C ARG A 318 7.30 15.81 15.84
N ARG A 319 6.26 15.16 15.33
CA ARG A 319 5.85 13.81 15.72
C ARG A 319 5.67 12.91 14.51
N LEU A 320 5.88 11.62 14.68
CA LEU A 320 5.42 10.58 13.79
C LEU A 320 4.05 10.10 14.31
N LYS A 321 3.00 10.34 13.53
CA LYS A 321 1.62 9.99 13.86
C LYS A 321 1.20 8.75 13.10
N GLY A 322 0.64 7.77 13.78
CA GLY A 322 0.01 6.62 13.11
C GLY A 322 -1.23 7.08 12.36
N GLU A 323 -1.45 6.61 11.14
CA GLU A 323 -2.69 6.88 10.41
C GLU A 323 -3.58 5.64 10.36
N LEU A 324 -3.09 4.58 9.68
CA LEU A 324 -3.88 3.40 9.38
C LEU A 324 -3.08 2.12 9.59
N SER A 325 -3.79 1.04 9.91
CA SER A 325 -3.27 -0.32 9.96
C SER A 325 -4.23 -1.27 9.24
N ALA A 326 -3.72 -2.07 8.32
CA ALA A 326 -4.38 -3.28 7.85
C ALA A 326 -4.01 -4.46 8.77
N ASP A 327 -4.97 -5.32 9.06
CA ASP A 327 -4.74 -6.63 9.68
C ASP A 327 -4.65 -7.75 8.65
N ILE A 328 -4.44 -9.00 9.12
CA ILE A 328 -4.29 -10.20 8.27
C ILE A 328 -5.51 -10.50 7.38
N ARG A 329 -6.66 -9.87 7.65
CA ARG A 329 -7.88 -9.99 6.82
C ARG A 329 -8.04 -8.80 5.87
N GLY A 330 -7.06 -7.91 5.80
CA GLY A 330 -7.12 -6.68 5.03
C GLY A 330 -8.05 -5.62 5.63
N GLN A 331 -8.56 -5.82 6.86
CA GLN A 331 -9.43 -4.82 7.49
C GLN A 331 -8.61 -3.63 7.96
N ILE A 332 -9.03 -2.45 7.53
CA ILE A 332 -8.34 -1.20 7.84
C ILE A 332 -8.91 -0.57 9.12
N LYS A 333 -8.03 -0.19 10.04
CA LYS A 333 -8.37 0.55 11.25
C LYS A 333 -7.50 1.80 11.37
N SER A 334 -8.06 2.86 11.95
CA SER A 334 -7.26 4.03 12.32
C SER A 334 -6.37 3.71 13.52
N ILE A 335 -5.13 4.19 13.45
CA ILE A 335 -4.13 4.15 14.52
C ILE A 335 -3.69 5.56 14.93
N ALA A 336 -4.55 6.56 14.73
CA ALA A 336 -4.31 7.97 15.05
C ALA A 336 -3.98 8.26 16.52
N TYR A 337 -4.25 7.32 17.43
CA TYR A 337 -3.87 7.39 18.83
C TYR A 337 -2.37 7.12 19.08
N GLU A 338 -1.65 6.58 18.09
CA GLU A 338 -0.21 6.34 18.18
C GLU A 338 0.55 7.60 17.76
N GLU A 339 1.20 8.24 18.72
CA GLU A 339 2.06 9.40 18.48
C GLU A 339 3.45 9.16 19.06
N ILE A 340 4.46 9.38 18.23
CA ILE A 340 5.85 9.12 18.55
C ILE A 340 6.62 10.43 18.36
N PRO A 341 7.33 10.96 19.39
CA PRO A 341 8.18 12.13 19.23
C PRO A 341 9.24 11.89 18.14
N LEU A 342 9.40 12.86 17.23
CA LEU A 342 10.41 12.81 16.18
C LEU A 342 11.74 13.40 16.68
N GLU A 343 12.24 12.80 17.76
CA GLU A 343 13.49 13.16 18.41
C GLU A 343 14.45 11.97 18.40
N PRO A 344 15.77 12.22 18.25
CA PRO A 344 16.74 11.15 18.29
C PRO A 344 16.65 10.29 19.54
N GLY A 345 16.59 8.98 19.38
CA GLY A 345 16.48 8.02 20.48
C GLY A 345 15.13 7.99 21.21
N ALA A 346 14.16 8.84 20.83
CA ALA A 346 12.83 8.82 21.46
C ALA A 346 12.05 7.54 21.12
N HIS A 347 12.24 7.04 19.90
CA HIS A 347 11.70 5.76 19.47
C HIS A 347 12.44 5.27 18.23
N ARG A 348 12.55 3.95 18.07
CA ARG A 348 13.20 3.32 16.90
C ARG A 348 12.61 3.78 15.56
N PHE A 349 11.30 4.03 15.50
CA PHE A 349 10.65 4.51 14.28
C PHE A 349 11.09 5.94 13.93
N ALA A 350 11.32 6.78 14.95
CA ALA A 350 11.86 8.11 14.77
C ALA A 350 13.31 8.03 14.25
N ASP A 351 14.15 7.14 14.79
CA ASP A 351 15.53 6.99 14.32
C ASP A 351 15.63 6.51 12.87
N ILE A 352 14.73 5.63 12.43
CA ILE A 352 14.64 5.19 11.02
C ILE A 352 14.23 6.37 10.12
N VAL A 353 13.22 7.13 10.52
CA VAL A 353 12.75 8.32 9.78
C VAL A 353 13.84 9.41 9.71
N LEU A 354 14.63 9.56 10.77
CA LEU A 354 15.76 10.49 10.86
C LEU A 354 17.03 9.97 10.14
N GLY A 355 16.99 8.81 9.51
CA GLY A 355 18.11 8.22 8.76
C GLY A 355 19.27 7.71 9.63
N ARG A 356 19.03 7.46 10.92
CA ARG A 356 20.06 7.07 11.89
C ARG A 356 20.19 5.56 12.12
N SER A 357 19.21 4.77 11.66
CA SER A 357 19.19 3.31 11.83
C SER A 357 18.67 2.60 10.59
N SER A 358 19.31 1.49 10.23
CA SER A 358 18.89 0.59 9.15
C SER A 358 18.72 -0.84 9.70
N GLY A 359 17.49 -1.35 9.72
CA GLY A 359 17.23 -2.78 9.95
C GLY A 359 16.49 -3.16 11.24
N ALA A 360 16.12 -4.43 11.32
CA ALA A 360 15.28 -5.01 12.36
C ALA A 360 16.11 -5.55 13.54
N PHE A 361 15.72 -5.17 14.75
CA PHE A 361 16.54 -5.26 15.97
C PHE A 361 16.23 -6.44 16.91
N MET A 362 15.23 -7.25 16.59
CA MET A 362 15.04 -8.54 17.27
C MET A 362 15.75 -9.60 16.44
N GLU A 363 16.92 -10.07 16.86
CA GLU A 363 17.71 -11.10 16.15
C GLU A 363 16.85 -12.31 15.72
N ARG A 364 15.84 -12.62 16.55
CA ARG A 364 14.87 -13.71 16.34
C ARG A 364 13.81 -13.43 15.26
N TYR A 365 13.48 -12.16 14.98
CA TYR A 365 12.38 -11.74 14.09
C TYR A 365 12.82 -10.73 13.03
N LYS A 366 14.13 -10.57 12.82
CA LYS A 366 14.67 -9.56 11.89
C LYS A 366 14.22 -9.78 10.45
N ASP A 367 13.94 -11.02 10.11
CA ASP A 367 13.47 -11.42 8.78
C ASP A 367 11.93 -11.36 8.67
N CYS A 368 11.21 -10.96 9.72
CA CYS A 368 9.74 -10.92 9.75
C CYS A 368 9.17 -9.49 9.78
N VAL A 369 10.01 -8.45 9.78
CA VAL A 369 9.55 -7.06 9.87
C VAL A 369 10.35 -6.19 8.91
N LEU A 370 9.64 -5.36 8.15
CA LEU A 370 10.23 -4.40 7.24
C LEU A 370 9.74 -2.99 7.57
N TYR A 371 10.71 -2.07 7.63
CA TYR A 371 10.51 -0.64 7.77
C TYR A 371 10.91 0.04 6.47
N MET A 372 10.00 0.82 5.90
CA MET A 372 10.21 1.52 4.63
C MET A 372 9.90 3.00 4.80
N PRO A 373 10.91 3.88 4.89
CA PRO A 373 10.73 5.32 4.84
C PRO A 373 10.02 5.71 3.54
N LEU A 374 9.01 6.57 3.65
CA LEU A 374 8.32 7.14 2.50
C LEU A 374 8.89 8.52 2.24
N ALA A 375 9.55 8.70 1.10
CA ALA A 375 10.21 9.95 0.77
C ALA A 375 9.78 10.48 -0.60
N VAL A 376 9.53 11.79 -0.68
CA VAL A 376 9.22 12.53 -1.90
C VAL A 376 10.27 13.61 -2.07
N GLN A 377 10.92 13.65 -3.24
CA GLN A 377 11.98 14.63 -3.55
C GLN A 377 13.10 14.69 -2.48
N GLY A 378 13.42 13.56 -1.86
CA GLY A 378 14.45 13.46 -0.81
C GLY A 378 13.99 13.83 0.60
N VAL A 379 12.75 14.29 0.77
CA VAL A 379 12.14 14.58 2.07
C VAL A 379 11.33 13.37 2.51
N THR A 380 11.63 12.82 3.70
CA THR A 380 10.82 11.75 4.28
C THR A 380 9.54 12.35 4.82
N ILE A 381 8.39 11.84 4.37
CA ILE A 381 7.05 12.32 4.76
C ILE A 381 6.34 11.36 5.71
N GLY A 382 6.84 10.12 5.83
CA GLY A 382 6.22 9.07 6.63
C GLY A 382 7.04 7.78 6.67
N LEU A 383 6.44 6.75 7.24
CA LEU A 383 7.02 5.43 7.42
C LEU A 383 5.95 4.35 7.19
N LEU A 384 6.21 3.43 6.27
CA LEU A 384 5.44 2.20 6.12
C LEU A 384 6.12 1.07 6.90
N ILE A 385 5.34 0.33 7.68
CA ILE A 385 5.81 -0.84 8.44
C ILE A 385 4.99 -2.04 8.02
N VAL A 386 5.64 -3.10 7.58
CA VAL A 386 5.00 -4.40 7.33
C VAL A 386 5.61 -5.47 8.21
N ASP A 387 4.79 -6.38 8.72
CA ASP A 387 5.25 -7.45 9.60
C ASP A 387 4.50 -8.76 9.44
N ASN A 388 5.22 -9.86 9.68
CA ASN A 388 4.75 -11.25 9.75
C ASN A 388 4.97 -11.82 11.17
N LEU A 389 4.68 -11.02 12.21
CA LEU A 389 4.96 -11.42 13.61
C LEU A 389 3.99 -12.45 14.18
N LEU A 390 2.78 -12.57 13.63
CA LEU A 390 1.78 -13.57 14.01
C LEU A 390 2.07 -14.91 13.32
N SER A 391 2.29 -14.88 12.00
CA SER A 391 2.58 -16.06 11.17
C SER A 391 4.01 -16.57 11.34
N GLN A 392 4.93 -15.70 11.80
CA GLN A 392 6.37 -15.97 11.90
C GLN A 392 7.01 -16.32 10.56
N GLN A 393 6.37 -15.95 9.45
CA GLN A 393 6.93 -16.12 8.12
C GLN A 393 8.05 -15.10 7.87
N ARG A 394 9.08 -15.54 7.14
CA ARG A 394 10.12 -14.62 6.67
C ARG A 394 9.59 -13.82 5.49
N ILE A 395 9.95 -12.54 5.44
CA ILE A 395 9.75 -11.66 4.30
C ILE A 395 10.90 -11.91 3.34
N GLU A 396 10.59 -12.43 2.16
CA GLU A 396 11.59 -12.83 1.19
C GLU A 396 12.28 -11.60 0.55
N PRO A 397 13.57 -11.70 0.19
CA PRO A 397 14.29 -10.59 -0.44
C PRO A 397 13.62 -10.05 -1.73
N GLN A 398 12.89 -10.90 -2.44
CA GLN A 398 12.14 -10.50 -3.63
C GLN A 398 10.91 -9.64 -3.28
N GLU A 399 10.18 -9.98 -2.22
CA GLU A 399 9.05 -9.19 -1.72
C GLU A 399 9.53 -7.81 -1.25
N LEU A 400 10.68 -7.80 -0.57
CA LEU A 400 11.35 -6.57 -0.15
C LEU A 400 11.72 -5.68 -1.35
N ALA A 401 12.34 -6.26 -2.37
CA ALA A 401 12.74 -5.52 -3.57
C ALA A 401 11.52 -4.95 -4.31
N MET A 402 10.44 -5.74 -4.38
CA MET A 402 9.20 -5.34 -5.02
C MET A 402 8.51 -4.21 -4.25
N LEU A 403 8.31 -4.35 -2.95
CA LEU A 403 7.68 -3.31 -2.12
C LEU A 403 8.50 -2.01 -2.16
N LYS A 404 9.83 -2.10 -2.14
CA LYS A 404 10.73 -0.94 -2.30
C LYS A 404 10.58 -0.26 -3.65
N SER A 405 10.40 -1.01 -4.75
CA SER A 405 10.16 -0.39 -6.06
C SER A 405 8.87 0.43 -6.12
N PHE A 406 7.90 0.14 -5.25
CA PHE A 406 6.66 0.91 -5.10
C PHE A 406 6.75 2.02 -4.05
N GLY A 407 7.83 2.09 -3.25
CA GLY A 407 7.96 3.07 -2.17
C GLY A 407 7.78 4.51 -2.63
N GLY A 408 8.29 4.86 -3.82
CA GLY A 408 8.11 6.20 -4.40
C GLY A 408 6.66 6.48 -4.84
N GLN A 409 5.96 5.49 -5.40
CA GLN A 409 4.55 5.65 -5.79
C GLN A 409 3.64 5.76 -4.56
N ILE A 410 3.91 4.95 -3.53
CA ILE A 410 3.21 5.02 -2.23
C ILE A 410 3.45 6.40 -1.61
N ALA A 411 4.70 6.87 -1.56
CA ALA A 411 5.03 8.17 -1.01
C ALA A 411 4.34 9.31 -1.78
N LEU A 412 4.31 9.27 -3.11
CA LEU A 412 3.63 10.28 -3.92
C LEU A 412 2.11 10.30 -3.71
N ALA A 413 1.48 9.13 -3.60
CA ALA A 413 0.05 9.05 -3.28
C ALA A 413 -0.25 9.61 -1.88
N VAL A 414 0.63 9.35 -0.92
CA VAL A 414 0.59 9.93 0.43
C VAL A 414 0.72 11.44 0.43
N ASP A 415 1.66 11.96 -0.33
CA ASP A 415 1.87 13.40 -0.43
C ASP A 415 0.70 14.11 -1.11
N ASN A 416 0.19 13.55 -2.21
CA ASN A 416 -0.95 14.12 -2.95
C ASN A 416 -2.23 14.16 -2.11
N SER A 417 -2.55 13.11 -1.37
CA SER A 417 -3.73 13.12 -0.49
C SER A 417 -3.58 14.13 0.65
N ARG A 418 -2.38 14.27 1.25
CA ARG A 418 -2.12 15.31 2.26
C ARG A 418 -2.28 16.73 1.72
N LEU A 419 -1.77 16.98 0.52
CA LEU A 419 -1.92 18.26 -0.15
C LEU A 419 -3.39 18.53 -0.47
N PHE A 420 -4.13 17.51 -0.93
CA PHE A 420 -5.56 17.61 -1.17
C PHE A 420 -6.34 17.91 0.11
N ASP A 421 -6.10 17.17 1.20
CA ASP A 421 -6.73 17.41 2.51
C ASP A 421 -6.45 18.82 3.03
N LYS A 422 -5.23 19.34 2.80
CA LYS A 422 -4.84 20.69 3.20
C LYS A 422 -5.47 21.78 2.33
N VAL A 423 -5.63 21.52 1.03
CA VAL A 423 -6.42 22.37 0.13
C VAL A 423 -7.91 22.32 0.51
N GLU A 424 -8.40 21.17 0.96
CA GLU A 424 -9.76 21.00 1.43
C GLU A 424 -10.01 21.73 2.76
N GLU A 425 -9.04 21.68 3.68
CA GLU A 425 -9.02 22.42 4.94
C GLU A 425 -9.03 23.95 4.72
N LEU A 426 -8.37 24.43 3.66
CA LEU A 426 -8.39 25.84 3.23
C LEU A 426 -9.76 26.29 2.67
N SER A 427 -10.69 25.37 2.43
CA SER A 427 -12.01 25.65 1.83
C SER A 427 -13.17 25.39 2.82
N LEU A 428 -12.92 25.45 4.13
CA LEU A 428 -13.97 25.27 5.15
C LEU A 428 -14.81 26.53 5.43
N TYR A 429 -14.32 27.70 5.02
CA TYR A 429 -14.96 28.98 5.29
C TYR A 429 -15.27 29.71 3.99
N ASP A 430 -16.39 30.40 3.98
CA ASP A 430 -16.77 31.30 2.90
C ASP A 430 -15.90 32.56 2.95
N GLU A 431 -15.17 32.85 1.88
CA GLU A 431 -14.23 33.98 1.86
C GLU A 431 -14.91 35.34 2.05
N LEU A 432 -16.17 35.44 1.65
CA LEU A 432 -16.95 36.67 1.67
C LEU A 432 -17.50 36.96 3.06
N THR A 433 -18.26 36.04 3.63
CA THR A 433 -18.96 36.20 4.92
C THR A 433 -18.12 35.79 6.12
N LYS A 434 -17.01 35.06 5.89
CA LYS A 434 -16.17 34.40 6.92
C LYS A 434 -16.92 33.35 7.75
N LEU A 435 -18.14 33.00 7.37
CA LEU A 435 -18.87 31.90 8.00
C LEU A 435 -18.35 30.56 7.48
N PRO A 436 -18.39 29.50 8.30
CA PRO A 436 -18.15 28.14 7.81
C PRO A 436 -19.12 27.75 6.68
N LEU A 437 -18.66 26.89 5.78
CA LEU A 437 -19.49 26.32 4.72
C LEU A 437 -20.22 25.05 5.22
N ARG A 438 -21.25 24.65 4.49
CA ARG A 438 -22.11 23.48 4.77
C ARG A 438 -21.34 22.22 5.18
N ARG A 439 -20.18 21.94 4.56
CA ARG A 439 -19.37 20.76 4.91
C ARG A 439 -18.90 20.76 6.36
N TYR A 440 -18.41 21.90 6.84
CA TYR A 440 -17.88 22.06 8.20
C TYR A 440 -19.01 21.97 9.21
N PHE A 441 -20.15 22.56 8.87
CA PHE A 441 -21.36 22.48 9.66
C PHE A 441 -21.83 21.03 9.84
N ASN A 442 -21.90 20.22 8.78
CA ASN A 442 -22.38 18.84 8.88
C ASN A 442 -21.56 18.00 9.87
N GLN A 443 -20.24 18.17 9.88
CA GLN A 443 -19.34 17.49 10.83
C GLN A 443 -19.65 17.92 12.28
N ARG A 444 -19.69 19.22 12.53
CA ARG A 444 -20.00 19.77 13.87
C ARG A 444 -21.40 19.45 14.34
N TYR A 445 -22.37 19.46 13.42
CA TYR A 445 -23.76 19.18 13.72
C TYR A 445 -23.94 17.75 14.22
N GLN A 446 -23.29 16.79 13.55
CA GLN A 446 -23.30 15.40 13.98
C GLN A 446 -22.73 15.23 15.40
N GLU A 447 -21.57 15.83 15.66
CA GLU A 447 -20.92 15.76 16.98
C GLU A 447 -21.78 16.36 18.11
N GLU A 448 -22.31 17.56 17.89
CA GLU A 448 -23.09 18.27 18.91
C GLU A 448 -24.48 17.66 19.12
N PHE A 449 -25.10 17.07 18.09
CA PHE A 449 -26.36 16.34 18.25
C PHE A 449 -26.18 15.10 19.14
N TYR A 450 -25.16 14.26 18.87
CA TYR A 450 -24.86 13.10 19.70
C TYR A 450 -24.49 13.51 21.14
N ARG A 451 -23.81 14.64 21.31
CA ARG A 451 -23.50 15.20 22.62
C ARG A 451 -24.78 15.61 23.36
N ALA A 452 -25.67 16.35 22.69
CA ALA A 452 -26.94 16.79 23.25
C ALA A 452 -27.82 15.61 23.67
N GLU A 453 -27.92 14.58 22.83
CA GLU A 453 -28.65 13.35 23.12
C GLU A 453 -28.06 12.62 24.34
N ARG A 454 -26.74 12.38 24.35
CA ARG A 454 -26.05 11.64 25.41
C ARG A 454 -26.16 12.33 26.77
N PHE A 455 -26.01 13.66 26.80
CA PHE A 455 -26.01 14.44 28.03
C PHE A 455 -27.38 15.04 28.37
N LYS A 456 -28.42 14.75 27.56
CA LYS A 456 -29.77 15.32 27.71
C LYS A 456 -29.76 16.84 27.79
N GLN A 457 -28.95 17.47 26.94
CA GLN A 457 -28.82 18.91 26.86
C GLN A 457 -29.68 19.46 25.72
N PRO A 458 -30.26 20.66 25.86
CA PRO A 458 -31.02 21.28 24.79
C PRO A 458 -30.08 21.69 23.65
N LEU A 459 -30.57 21.60 22.42
CA LEU A 459 -29.85 22.02 21.21
C LEU A 459 -30.85 22.75 20.32
N ALA A 460 -30.54 23.99 19.93
CA ALA A 460 -31.40 24.75 19.04
C ALA A 460 -30.77 24.93 17.66
N MET A 461 -31.62 24.90 16.64
CA MET A 461 -31.28 25.16 15.25
C MET A 461 -31.96 26.46 14.82
N VAL A 462 -31.19 27.38 14.26
CA VAL A 462 -31.69 28.61 13.66
C VAL A 462 -31.41 28.54 12.16
N TRP A 463 -32.44 28.69 11.34
CA TRP A 463 -32.33 28.77 9.88
C TRP A 463 -32.82 30.12 9.42
N ALA A 464 -31.93 30.91 8.82
CA ALA A 464 -32.16 32.27 8.40
C ALA A 464 -31.97 32.43 6.88
N ASP A 465 -32.73 33.34 6.30
CA ASP A 465 -32.69 33.72 4.89
C ASP A 465 -32.73 35.24 4.76
N ILE A 466 -31.88 35.80 3.91
CA ILE A 466 -31.89 37.23 3.61
C ILE A 466 -33.06 37.53 2.66
N ASP A 467 -34.02 38.31 3.13
CA ASP A 467 -35.22 38.59 2.36
C ASP A 467 -34.91 39.35 1.07
N PHE A 468 -35.52 38.89 -0.02
CA PHE A 468 -35.44 39.51 -1.34
C PHE A 468 -34.00 39.64 -1.88
N PHE A 469 -33.06 38.81 -1.44
CA PHE A 469 -31.65 38.91 -1.84
C PHE A 469 -31.44 38.82 -3.36
N LYS A 470 -32.23 37.99 -4.05
CA LYS A 470 -32.22 37.95 -5.53
C LYS A 470 -32.60 39.30 -6.14
N GLU A 471 -33.64 39.95 -5.64
CA GLU A 471 -34.08 41.27 -6.13
C GLU A 471 -33.01 42.34 -5.86
N VAL A 472 -32.29 42.24 -4.74
CA VAL A 472 -31.13 43.11 -4.46
C VAL A 472 -30.05 42.94 -5.53
N ASN A 473 -29.71 41.69 -5.87
CA ASN A 473 -28.72 41.41 -6.92
C ASN A 473 -29.20 41.89 -8.28
N ASP A 474 -30.45 41.63 -8.63
CA ASP A 474 -31.03 41.99 -9.93
C ASP A 474 -31.16 43.52 -10.08
N THR A 475 -31.42 44.24 -8.99
CA THR A 475 -31.61 45.70 -8.99
C THR A 475 -30.31 46.50 -8.87
N TYR A 476 -29.38 46.05 -8.02
CA TYR A 476 -28.19 46.81 -7.64
C TYR A 476 -26.87 46.16 -8.06
N GLY A 477 -26.94 44.96 -8.65
CA GLY A 477 -25.78 44.17 -9.08
C GLY A 477 -25.15 43.35 -7.96
N HIS A 478 -24.43 42.30 -8.35
CA HIS A 478 -23.78 41.35 -7.44
C HIS A 478 -22.82 41.99 -6.43
N GLN A 479 -22.17 43.12 -6.78
CA GLN A 479 -21.28 43.81 -5.85
C GLN A 479 -22.01 44.33 -4.59
N ILE A 480 -23.30 44.68 -4.70
CA ILE A 480 -24.11 45.12 -3.57
C ILE A 480 -24.65 43.93 -2.80
N GLY A 481 -25.05 42.84 -3.48
CA GLY A 481 -25.34 41.57 -2.80
C GLY A 481 -24.15 41.06 -2.00
N ASP A 482 -22.93 41.16 -2.52
CA ASP A 482 -21.72 40.78 -1.81
C ASP A 482 -21.50 41.59 -0.53
N LYS A 483 -21.82 42.89 -0.57
CA LYS A 483 -21.77 43.75 0.64
C LYS A 483 -22.83 43.34 1.67
N VAL A 484 -24.04 43.04 1.22
CA VAL A 484 -25.12 42.54 2.09
C VAL A 484 -24.68 41.26 2.80
N LEU A 485 -24.09 40.31 2.06
CA LEU A 485 -23.58 39.06 2.62
C LEU A 485 -22.43 39.29 3.61
N LYS A 486 -21.46 40.16 3.28
CA LYS A 486 -20.36 40.53 4.19
C LYS A 486 -20.88 41.07 5.51
N GLU A 487 -21.84 42.00 5.46
CA GLU A 487 -22.42 42.60 6.65
C GLU A 487 -23.26 41.60 7.45
N ALA A 488 -24.01 40.72 6.79
CA ALA A 488 -24.73 39.65 7.46
C ALA A 488 -23.77 38.72 8.22
N GLY A 489 -22.69 38.28 7.56
CA GLY A 489 -21.64 37.48 8.21
C GLY A 489 -21.02 38.18 9.42
N ARG A 490 -20.75 39.48 9.31
CA ARG A 490 -20.23 40.30 10.42
C ARG A 490 -21.20 40.35 11.59
N VAL A 491 -22.48 40.65 11.34
CA VAL A 491 -23.54 40.73 12.36
C VAL A 491 -23.70 39.38 13.07
N ILE A 492 -23.66 38.28 12.33
CA ILE A 492 -23.75 36.95 12.92
C ILE A 492 -22.55 36.70 13.83
N LEU A 493 -21.32 36.83 13.32
CA LEU A 493 -20.12 36.53 14.09
C LEU A 493 -19.97 37.41 15.35
N SER A 494 -20.45 38.65 15.34
CA SER A 494 -20.40 39.53 16.52
C SER A 494 -21.38 39.14 17.63
N ASN A 495 -22.39 38.32 17.33
CA ASN A 495 -23.46 37.97 18.25
C ASN A 495 -23.36 36.55 18.82
N LEU A 496 -22.47 35.72 18.29
CA LEU A 496 -22.35 34.32 18.67
C LEU A 496 -21.40 34.08 19.85
N ARG A 497 -21.75 33.09 20.67
CA ARG A 497 -20.86 32.55 21.71
C ARG A 497 -19.80 31.66 21.05
N LYS A 498 -18.69 31.42 21.75
CA LYS A 498 -17.61 30.54 21.26
C LYS A 498 -18.05 29.10 20.93
N ILE A 499 -19.17 28.66 21.51
CA ILE A 499 -19.71 27.31 21.31
C ILE A 499 -20.78 27.24 20.22
N ASP A 500 -21.24 28.39 19.71
CA ASP A 500 -22.25 28.44 18.68
C ASP A 500 -21.58 28.24 17.31
N PHE A 501 -22.24 27.53 16.39
CA PHE A 501 -21.69 27.18 15.08
C PHE A 501 -22.53 27.78 13.95
N PRO A 502 -22.10 28.90 13.35
CA PRO A 502 -22.75 29.42 12.15
C PRO A 502 -22.33 28.65 10.91
N CYS A 503 -23.12 28.77 9.86
CA CYS A 503 -22.88 28.16 8.56
C CYS A 503 -23.55 28.99 7.46
N ARG A 504 -22.82 29.33 6.40
CA ARG A 504 -23.43 29.72 5.13
C ARG A 504 -23.83 28.44 4.39
N TYR A 505 -25.12 28.13 4.40
CA TYR A 505 -25.66 26.86 3.91
C TYR A 505 -25.97 26.92 2.40
N GLY A 506 -26.46 28.07 1.94
CA GLY A 506 -26.80 28.37 0.55
C GLY A 506 -26.24 29.72 0.09
N GLY A 507 -26.81 30.29 -0.98
CA GLY A 507 -26.40 31.59 -1.51
C GLY A 507 -26.60 32.72 -0.49
N ASP A 508 -27.79 32.75 0.11
CA ASP A 508 -28.31 33.73 1.07
C ASP A 508 -28.88 33.07 2.33
N GLU A 509 -28.76 31.75 2.42
CA GLU A 509 -29.24 30.94 3.54
C GLU A 509 -28.14 30.68 4.55
N ILE A 510 -28.48 30.88 5.82
CA ILE A 510 -27.56 30.79 6.94
C ILE A 510 -28.18 29.90 8.01
N ILE A 511 -27.41 28.93 8.49
CA ILE A 511 -27.80 28.08 9.61
C ILE A 511 -26.90 28.38 10.81
N ILE A 512 -27.47 28.36 12.01
CA ILE A 512 -26.71 28.50 13.26
C ILE A 512 -27.15 27.39 14.21
N LEU A 513 -26.19 26.57 14.62
CA LEU A 513 -26.37 25.58 15.66
C LEU A 513 -26.00 26.18 17.02
N LEU A 514 -26.89 26.03 17.99
CA LEU A 514 -26.75 26.59 19.33
C LEU A 514 -26.76 25.47 20.37
N PRO A 515 -25.58 24.92 20.72
CA PRO A 515 -25.48 23.95 21.82
C PRO A 515 -25.94 24.56 23.14
N GLN A 516 -26.62 23.74 23.95
CA GLN A 516 -27.11 24.12 25.28
C GLN A 516 -28.00 25.36 25.25
N ALA A 517 -28.84 25.50 24.22
CA ALA A 517 -29.77 26.61 24.09
C ALA A 517 -31.21 26.11 23.97
N SER A 518 -32.09 26.72 24.75
CA SER A 518 -33.54 26.58 24.64
C SER A 518 -34.11 27.37 23.45
N GLY A 519 -35.36 27.09 23.09
CA GLY A 519 -36.06 27.82 22.03
C GLY A 519 -36.14 29.32 22.30
N GLU A 520 -36.34 29.72 23.57
CA GLU A 520 -36.38 31.12 23.98
C GLU A 520 -35.02 31.83 23.89
N GLU A 521 -33.92 31.13 24.16
CA GLU A 521 -32.57 31.67 23.97
C GLU A 521 -32.24 31.82 22.48
N ALA A 522 -32.62 30.83 21.68
CA ALA A 522 -32.49 30.89 20.22
C ALA A 522 -33.34 32.02 19.62
N LYS A 523 -34.57 32.20 20.08
CA LYS A 523 -35.47 33.31 19.68
C LYS A 523 -34.84 34.67 19.97
N ARG A 524 -34.26 34.84 21.17
CA ARG A 524 -33.60 36.08 21.58
C ARG A 524 -32.37 36.39 20.73
N LEU A 525 -31.57 35.38 20.37
CA LEU A 525 -30.48 35.55 19.42
C LEU A 525 -31.02 35.95 18.05
N ALA A 526 -32.01 35.24 17.52
CA ALA A 526 -32.64 35.53 16.23
C ALA A 526 -33.21 36.96 16.16
N GLN A 527 -33.87 37.44 17.23
CA GLN A 527 -34.39 38.80 17.34
C GLN A 527 -33.29 39.85 17.24
N ARG A 528 -32.17 39.59 17.92
CA ARG A 528 -31.00 40.46 17.89
C ARG A 528 -30.38 40.52 16.49
N LEU A 529 -30.17 39.36 15.87
CA LEU A 529 -29.64 39.28 14.50
C LEU A 529 -30.55 40.01 13.50
N SER A 530 -31.86 39.79 13.58
CA SER A 530 -32.84 40.43 12.70
C SER A 530 -32.86 41.96 12.90
N SER A 531 -32.86 42.41 14.15
CA SER A 531 -32.88 43.85 14.48
C SER A 531 -31.60 44.56 14.06
N GLU A 532 -30.43 43.98 14.35
CA GLU A 532 -29.15 44.57 13.96
C GLU A 532 -28.98 44.63 12.44
N LEU A 533 -29.42 43.60 11.70
CA LEU A 533 -29.36 43.63 10.24
C LEU A 533 -30.32 44.66 9.64
N ALA A 534 -31.53 44.77 10.18
CA ALA A 534 -32.55 45.72 9.70
C ALA A 534 -32.15 47.19 9.88
N GLU A 535 -31.31 47.49 10.87
CA GLU A 535 -30.76 48.83 11.11
C GLU A 535 -29.56 49.17 10.21
N LEU A 536 -28.97 48.18 9.52
CA LEU A 536 -27.88 48.45 8.60
C LEU A 536 -28.36 49.25 7.39
N ARG A 537 -27.60 50.30 7.09
CA ARG A 537 -27.80 51.17 5.95
C ARG A 537 -26.68 50.93 4.96
N ILE A 538 -26.97 50.18 3.91
CA ILE A 538 -25.97 49.82 2.90
C ILE A 538 -26.00 50.90 1.80
N PRO A 539 -24.90 51.65 1.58
CA PRO A 539 -24.85 52.68 0.54
C PRO A 539 -24.94 52.05 -0.85
N VAL A 540 -25.88 52.53 -1.67
CA VAL A 540 -26.01 52.07 -3.06
C VAL A 540 -25.23 52.98 -4.02
N PRO A 541 -24.60 52.43 -5.07
CA PRO A 541 -23.92 53.23 -6.08
C PRO A 541 -24.93 54.15 -6.79
N PHE A 542 -24.50 55.35 -7.16
CA PHE A 542 -25.30 56.32 -7.94
C PHE A 542 -26.48 56.99 -7.21
N SER A 543 -26.61 56.83 -5.89
CA SER A 543 -27.53 57.64 -5.09
C SER A 543 -26.87 58.14 -3.80
N LYS A 544 -26.87 59.46 -3.58
CA LYS A 544 -26.38 60.06 -2.33
C LYS A 544 -27.39 60.01 -1.19
N THR A 545 -28.65 59.63 -1.47
CA THR A 545 -29.76 59.70 -0.52
C THR A 545 -30.52 58.39 -0.34
N LYS A 546 -30.30 57.39 -1.20
CA LYS A 546 -30.90 56.05 -1.02
C LYS A 546 -29.93 55.15 -0.26
N GLU A 547 -30.46 54.51 0.78
CA GLU A 547 -29.78 53.47 1.54
C GLU A 547 -30.61 52.18 1.38
N LEU A 548 -29.94 51.06 1.12
CA LEU A 548 -30.58 49.75 1.09
C LEU A 548 -30.69 49.22 2.52
N ARG A 549 -31.89 48.77 2.88
CA ARG A 549 -32.18 48.02 4.10
C ARG A 549 -32.55 46.59 3.72
N VAL A 550 -32.10 45.63 4.52
CA VAL A 550 -32.36 44.20 4.32
C VAL A 550 -32.89 43.60 5.61
N THR A 551 -33.78 42.61 5.51
CA THR A 551 -34.34 41.91 6.66
C THR A 551 -34.02 40.43 6.60
N LEU A 552 -34.18 39.74 7.73
CA LEU A 552 -34.06 38.29 7.82
C LEU A 552 -35.42 37.66 8.11
N SER A 553 -35.72 36.60 7.37
CA SER A 553 -36.72 35.61 7.77
C SER A 553 -36.01 34.48 8.52
N ILE A 554 -36.51 34.09 9.70
CA ILE A 554 -35.82 33.12 10.57
C ILE A 554 -36.80 32.06 11.12
N GLY A 555 -36.48 30.79 10.88
CA GLY A 555 -37.11 29.63 11.52
C GLY A 555 -36.23 29.07 12.64
N VAL A 556 -36.86 28.65 13.73
CA VAL A 556 -36.17 28.06 14.89
C VAL A 556 -36.81 26.73 15.27
N SER A 557 -35.98 25.71 15.50
CA SER A 557 -36.40 24.42 16.07
C SER A 557 -35.46 23.98 17.17
N THR A 558 -35.91 23.05 18.01
CA THR A 558 -35.16 22.60 19.20
C THR A 558 -35.23 21.10 19.41
N PHE A 559 -34.13 20.54 19.90
CA PHE A 559 -34.04 19.19 20.43
C PHE A 559 -33.98 19.24 21.96
N PRO A 560 -34.70 18.38 22.68
CA PRO A 560 -35.60 17.33 22.17
C PRO A 560 -37.07 17.77 21.96
N GLN A 561 -37.40 19.05 22.14
CA GLN A 561 -38.79 19.52 22.20
C GLN A 561 -39.55 19.43 20.86
N ASP A 562 -38.93 19.87 19.76
CA ASP A 562 -39.56 19.88 18.43
C ASP A 562 -39.19 18.64 17.59
N ALA A 563 -38.05 18.02 17.89
CA ALA A 563 -37.47 16.92 17.12
C ALA A 563 -36.76 15.88 18.01
N SER A 564 -36.79 14.62 17.56
CA SER A 564 -36.10 13.49 18.19
C SER A 564 -34.93 12.93 17.36
N THR A 565 -34.76 13.38 16.11
CA THR A 565 -33.67 12.97 15.21
C THR A 565 -32.97 14.20 14.61
N MET A 566 -31.76 13.98 14.08
CA MET A 566 -30.96 15.04 13.46
C MET A 566 -31.62 15.59 12.19
N GLU A 567 -32.21 14.73 11.38
CA GLU A 567 -32.91 15.12 10.16
C GLU A 567 -34.15 15.95 10.51
N ALA A 568 -34.93 15.49 11.49
CA ALA A 568 -36.13 16.18 11.92
C ALA A 568 -35.81 17.57 12.48
N LEU A 569 -34.74 17.74 13.27
CA LEU A 569 -34.39 19.06 13.81
C LEU A 569 -34.12 20.08 12.70
N LEU A 570 -33.42 19.67 11.64
CA LEU A 570 -33.13 20.53 10.50
C LEU A 570 -34.40 20.85 9.69
N GLU A 571 -35.20 19.82 9.37
CA GLU A 571 -36.48 19.95 8.65
C GLU A 571 -37.46 20.88 9.36
N LYS A 572 -37.59 20.76 10.68
CA LYS A 572 -38.46 21.59 11.51
C LYS A 572 -38.06 23.07 11.49
N ALA A 573 -36.76 23.36 11.42
CA ALA A 573 -36.27 24.74 11.31
C ALA A 573 -36.61 25.33 9.93
N ASP A 574 -36.47 24.54 8.86
CA ASP A 574 -36.84 24.93 7.50
C ASP A 574 -38.36 25.16 7.37
N ASP A 575 -39.18 24.27 7.93
CA ASP A 575 -40.63 24.42 7.98
C ASP A 575 -41.06 25.75 8.64
N ALA A 576 -40.42 26.10 9.76
CA ALA A 576 -40.67 27.35 10.45
C ALA A 576 -40.22 28.57 9.62
N LEU A 577 -39.09 28.47 8.92
CA LEU A 577 -38.60 29.51 8.01
C LEU A 577 -39.55 29.69 6.81
N TYR A 578 -40.01 28.59 6.22
CA TYR A 578 -40.98 28.61 5.13
C TYR A 578 -42.30 29.25 5.57
N TRP A 579 -42.76 28.95 6.79
CA TRP A 579 -43.92 29.61 7.36
C TRP A 579 -43.71 31.12 7.48
N VAL A 580 -42.56 31.58 7.98
CA VAL A 580 -42.24 33.03 8.01
C VAL A 580 -42.27 33.66 6.62
N LYS A 581 -41.67 33.01 5.62
CA LYS A 581 -41.62 33.51 4.25
C LYS A 581 -43.01 33.65 3.63
N SER A 582 -43.95 32.77 3.97
CA SER A 582 -45.35 32.84 3.53
C SER A 582 -46.21 33.82 4.35
N HIS A 583 -45.78 34.23 5.55
CA HIS A 583 -46.53 35.10 6.47
C HIS A 583 -45.94 36.52 6.59
N GLY A 584 -45.35 37.00 5.49
CA GLY A 584 -44.94 38.39 5.32
C GLY A 584 -43.46 38.68 5.50
N ARG A 585 -42.61 37.65 5.68
CA ARG A 585 -41.14 37.78 5.81
C ARG A 585 -40.69 38.70 6.95
N GLY A 586 -39.39 38.89 7.14
CA GLY A 586 -38.83 39.81 8.15
C GLY A 586 -39.21 39.47 9.60
N LYS A 587 -39.59 38.22 9.86
CA LYS A 587 -40.10 37.75 11.16
C LYS A 587 -39.32 36.51 11.62
N ILE A 588 -39.64 36.07 12.83
CA ILE A 588 -39.05 34.90 13.47
C ILE A 588 -40.20 34.00 13.91
N ALA A 589 -40.09 32.71 13.65
CA ALA A 589 -41.05 31.72 14.14
C ALA A 589 -40.34 30.54 14.80
N LEU A 590 -40.84 30.13 15.96
CA LEU A 590 -40.47 28.84 16.54
C LEU A 590 -41.39 27.78 15.94
N TYR A 591 -40.83 26.62 15.60
CA TYR A 591 -41.60 25.53 15.04
C TYR A 591 -42.76 25.12 15.97
N SER A 592 -42.54 25.08 17.29
CA SER A 592 -43.59 24.78 18.28
C SER A 592 -44.77 25.75 18.23
N GLU A 593 -44.53 27.04 17.97
CA GLU A 593 -45.57 28.06 17.81
C GLU A 593 -46.35 27.82 16.50
N VAL A 594 -45.64 27.58 15.40
CA VAL A 594 -46.23 27.29 14.09
C VAL A 594 -47.09 26.02 14.12
N ALA A 595 -46.60 24.97 14.78
CA ALA A 595 -47.33 23.71 14.91
C ALA A 595 -48.61 23.88 15.75
N ALA A 596 -48.56 24.66 16.82
CA ALA A 596 -49.74 24.96 17.65
C ALA A 596 -50.79 25.76 16.88
N GLU A 597 -50.38 26.76 16.09
CA GLU A 597 -51.28 27.57 15.26
C GLU A 597 -51.96 26.73 14.16
N LYS A 598 -51.20 25.85 13.48
CA LYS A 598 -51.76 24.92 12.49
C LYS A 598 -52.80 23.97 13.12
N ALA A 599 -52.49 23.39 14.28
CA ALA A 599 -53.41 22.50 14.98
C ALA A 599 -54.70 23.22 15.42
N GLN A 600 -54.61 24.49 15.84
CA GLN A 600 -55.78 25.31 16.19
C GLN A 600 -56.63 25.65 14.95
N ALA A 601 -55.99 25.96 13.82
CA ALA A 601 -56.69 26.24 12.56
C ALA A 601 -57.42 25.00 12.02
N GLU A 602 -56.82 23.81 12.13
CA GLU A 602 -57.45 22.53 11.76
C GLU A 602 -58.64 22.20 12.68
N ALA A 603 -58.49 22.42 13.99
CA ALA A 603 -59.59 22.23 14.95
C ALA A 603 -60.75 23.23 14.74
N ALA A 604 -60.45 24.48 14.36
CA ALA A 604 -61.46 25.49 14.05
C ALA A 604 -62.14 25.28 12.68
N GLY A 605 -61.42 24.72 11.70
CA GLY A 605 -61.95 24.34 10.38
C GLY A 605 -62.88 23.12 10.44
N GLY A 606 -62.52 22.10 11.24
CA GLY A 606 -63.35 20.90 11.42
C GLY A 606 -64.71 21.13 12.07
N ASN A 607 -64.90 22.25 12.78
CA ASN A 607 -66.18 22.59 13.42
C ASN A 607 -67.19 23.27 12.48
N LYS A 608 -66.77 23.71 11.28
CA LYS A 608 -67.69 24.25 10.27
C LYS A 608 -68.34 23.15 9.42
N ASP A 609 -67.67 22.03 9.22
CA ASP A 609 -68.21 20.88 8.48
C ASP A 609 -69.16 20.01 9.32
N ALA A 610 -69.10 20.12 10.65
CA ALA A 610 -70.05 19.48 11.57
C ALA A 610 -71.35 20.29 11.79
N ALA A 611 -71.36 21.59 11.46
CA ALA A 611 -72.52 22.47 11.60
C ALA A 611 -73.42 22.52 10.33
N THR A 612 -73.07 21.77 9.28
CA THR A 612 -73.81 21.73 8.00
C THR A 612 -74.22 20.30 7.61
N LYS A 613 -74.49 19.43 8.59
CA LYS A 613 -75.15 18.14 8.40
C LYS A 613 -76.42 18.02 9.22
#